data_AF-D1PG34-F1
#
_entry.id   AF-D1PG34-F1
#
_cell.length_a   1.000
_cell.length_b   1.000
_cell.length_c   1.000
_cell.angle_alpha   90.00
_cell.angle_beta   90.00
_cell.angle_gamma   90.00
#
_symmetry.space_group_name_H-M   'P 1'
#
loop_
_entity.id
_entity.type
_entity.pdbx_description
1 polymer ?
#
loop_
_entity_poly.entity_id
_entity_poly.type
_entity_poly.pdbx_seq_one_letter_code
_entity_poly.pdbx_strand_id
1 'polypeptide(L)'
;MNKDNIGYVYILTNPSFREDWVKIGKSSRPVDVRSKELDNTAVPLPFEIFATMKTAKYNEVEKLVHKTIDRLTDLRIRQNREFFNVAPQIALDIFKDIAQTIDDAVVTEYEDNKPKVSNEPKVQKDVEKTHKRPRFKFSMVGIKIGEIVTFIPTGIEVRVASDDTVEYQNRIYK
;
A
#
# COMPACT_ATOMS: atom_id res chain seq x y z
N MET A 1 9.12 -4.19 -36.26
CA MET A 1 8.11 -4.26 -35.18
C MET A 1 8.88 -4.41 -33.88
N ASN A 2 8.90 -3.36 -33.06
CA ASN A 2 9.72 -3.29 -31.86
C ASN A 2 9.16 -4.26 -30.81
N LYS A 3 10.02 -5.05 -30.16
CA LYS A 3 9.66 -5.78 -28.94
C LYS A 3 9.10 -4.75 -27.96
N ASP A 4 7.80 -4.83 -27.67
CA ASP A 4 7.15 -4.00 -26.66
C ASP A 4 7.93 -4.15 -25.36
N ASN A 5 8.65 -3.09 -24.99
CA ASN A 5 9.56 -3.12 -23.86
C ASN A 5 8.72 -2.91 -22.59
N ILE A 6 8.03 -3.98 -22.19
CA ILE A 6 7.12 -3.98 -21.05
C ILE A 6 7.89 -3.56 -19.79
N GLY A 7 7.39 -2.52 -19.13
CA GLY A 7 7.92 -2.04 -17.87
C GLY A 7 6.91 -2.13 -16.76
N TYR A 8 7.29 -1.56 -15.62
CA TYR A 8 6.57 -1.63 -14.36
C TYR A 8 6.53 -0.26 -13.72
N VAL A 9 5.37 0.13 -13.22
CA VAL A 9 5.20 1.23 -12.26
C VAL A 9 4.92 0.59 -10.91
N TYR A 10 5.52 1.07 -9.84
CA TYR A 10 5.43 0.45 -8.53
C TYR A 10 5.09 1.46 -7.44
N ILE A 11 4.41 0.99 -6.39
CA ILE A 11 4.12 1.71 -5.16
C ILE A 11 4.92 1.04 -4.05
N LEU A 12 5.70 1.82 -3.32
CA LEU A 12 6.50 1.35 -2.19
C LEU A 12 6.11 2.07 -0.91
N THR A 13 6.10 1.30 0.17
CA THR A 13 5.92 1.75 1.55
C THR A 13 7.20 1.52 2.33
N ASN A 14 7.38 2.25 3.42
CA ASN A 14 8.51 2.04 4.33
C ASN A 14 8.01 2.26 5.76
N PRO A 15 8.19 1.29 6.68
CA PRO A 15 7.72 1.45 8.06
C PRO A 15 8.43 2.60 8.83
N SER A 16 9.58 3.09 8.33
CA SER A 16 10.26 4.27 8.90
C SER A 16 9.57 5.59 8.55
N PHE A 17 8.65 5.58 7.58
CA PHE A 17 7.90 6.77 7.18
C PHE A 17 6.52 6.78 7.84
N ARG A 18 5.83 7.92 7.72
CA ARG A 18 4.43 8.01 8.13
C ARG A 18 3.59 7.06 7.26
N GLU A 19 2.50 6.55 7.81
CA GLU A 19 1.60 5.58 7.14
C GLU A 19 0.98 6.14 5.84
N ASP A 20 0.93 7.46 5.71
CA ASP A 20 0.42 8.21 4.57
C ASP A 20 1.51 8.58 3.55
N TRP A 21 2.73 8.03 3.66
CA TRP A 21 3.82 8.32 2.72
C TRP A 21 4.13 7.15 1.82
N VAL A 22 4.06 7.39 0.51
CA VAL A 22 4.42 6.39 -0.50
C VAL A 22 5.44 6.91 -1.49
N LYS A 23 6.27 6.01 -2.00
CA LYS A 23 7.14 6.25 -3.14
C LYS A 23 6.55 5.59 -4.37
N ILE A 24 6.38 6.36 -5.44
CA ILE A 24 5.85 5.85 -6.72
C ILE A 24 6.89 6.08 -7.81
N GLY A 25 7.39 5.00 -8.38
CA GLY A 25 8.41 5.07 -9.43
C GLY A 25 8.17 4.05 -10.53
N LYS A 26 9.09 4.00 -11.49
CA LYS A 26 9.00 3.12 -12.65
C LYS A 26 10.30 2.44 -13.02
N SER A 27 10.19 1.30 -13.69
CA SER A 27 11.31 0.49 -14.15
C SER A 27 11.00 -0.19 -15.48
N SER A 28 11.98 -0.27 -16.38
CA SER A 28 11.91 -1.16 -17.55
C SER A 28 12.27 -2.61 -17.21
N ARG A 29 12.87 -2.84 -16.03
CA ARG A 29 13.25 -4.18 -15.55
C ARG A 29 12.19 -4.75 -14.59
N PRO A 30 12.05 -6.08 -14.50
CA PRO A 30 11.16 -6.73 -13.54
C PRO A 30 11.37 -6.23 -12.11
N VAL A 31 10.27 -6.02 -11.38
CA VAL A 31 10.25 -5.37 -10.05
C VAL A 31 11.07 -6.14 -9.00
N ASP A 32 11.17 -7.46 -9.13
CA ASP A 32 11.97 -8.33 -8.26
C ASP A 32 13.46 -7.91 -8.20
N VAL A 33 13.98 -7.34 -9.31
CA VAL A 33 15.35 -6.83 -9.40
C VAL A 33 15.46 -5.46 -8.70
N ARG A 34 14.41 -4.64 -8.74
CA ARG A 34 14.45 -3.25 -8.24
C ARG A 34 14.14 -3.13 -6.75
N SER A 35 13.35 -4.04 -6.19
CA SER A 35 13.12 -4.11 -4.73
C SER A 35 14.44 -4.30 -3.96
N LYS A 36 15.37 -5.06 -4.55
CA LYS A 36 16.73 -5.27 -4.02
C LYS A 36 17.67 -4.09 -4.26
N GLU A 37 17.48 -3.33 -5.35
CA GLU A 37 18.29 -2.13 -5.67
C GLU A 37 17.91 -0.90 -4.82
N LEU A 38 16.79 -0.94 -4.09
CA LEU A 38 16.33 0.13 -3.19
C LEU A 38 16.82 -0.03 -1.75
N ASP A 39 17.61 -1.08 -1.46
CA ASP A 39 18.34 -1.28 -0.20
C ASP A 39 19.57 -0.35 -0.14
N ASN A 40 19.32 0.93 -0.38
CA ASN A 40 20.31 1.99 -0.37
C ASN A 40 20.36 2.57 1.05
N THR A 41 21.55 2.88 1.55
CA THR A 41 21.83 3.31 2.95
C THR A 41 21.17 4.65 3.37
N ALA A 42 20.22 5.15 2.58
CA ALA A 42 19.56 6.44 2.75
C ALA A 42 18.27 6.38 3.60
N VAL A 43 17.79 5.18 3.97
CA VAL A 43 16.61 4.99 4.84
C VAL A 43 16.85 3.90 5.90
N PRO A 44 16.24 4.00 7.11
CA PRO A 44 16.54 3.09 8.23
C PRO A 44 15.99 1.67 8.10
N LEU A 45 14.86 1.51 7.40
CA LEU A 45 14.22 0.21 7.12
C LEU A 45 14.10 0.01 5.61
N PRO A 46 14.06 -1.23 5.12
CA PRO A 46 13.88 -1.50 3.70
C PRO A 46 12.49 -1.05 3.21
N PHE A 47 12.39 -0.80 1.91
CA PHE A 47 11.10 -0.57 1.28
C PHE A 47 10.35 -1.89 1.07
N GLU A 48 9.03 -1.83 1.23
CA GLU A 48 8.11 -2.90 0.91
C GLU A 48 7.35 -2.56 -0.36
N ILE A 49 7.20 -3.54 -1.25
CA ILE A 49 6.33 -3.41 -2.41
C ILE A 49 4.90 -3.52 -1.93
N PHE A 50 4.11 -2.49 -2.22
CA PHE A 50 2.68 -2.51 -1.98
C PHE A 50 1.93 -3.02 -3.21
N ALA A 51 2.26 -2.47 -4.38
CA ALA A 51 1.66 -2.88 -5.65
C ALA A 51 2.53 -2.53 -6.85
N THR A 52 2.28 -3.21 -7.97
CA THR A 52 2.95 -2.97 -9.25
C THR A 52 1.96 -2.99 -10.39
N MET A 53 2.17 -2.17 -11.40
CA MET A 53 1.42 -2.18 -12.66
C MET A 53 2.39 -2.44 -13.81
N LYS A 54 2.18 -3.54 -14.52
CA LYS A 54 2.95 -3.95 -15.70
C LYS A 54 2.26 -3.44 -16.96
N THR A 55 2.97 -2.74 -17.83
CA THR A 55 2.45 -2.22 -19.13
C THR A 55 3.61 -1.80 -20.04
N ALA A 56 3.41 -1.85 -21.35
CA ALA A 56 4.31 -1.26 -22.34
C ALA A 56 4.36 0.28 -22.25
N LYS A 57 3.32 0.92 -21.73
CA LYS A 57 3.20 2.39 -21.59
C LYS A 57 3.61 2.91 -20.20
N TYR A 58 4.44 2.17 -19.47
CA TYR A 58 4.80 2.47 -18.08
C TYR A 58 5.36 3.89 -17.86
N ASN A 59 6.02 4.47 -18.87
CA ASN A 59 6.55 5.84 -18.81
C ASN A 59 5.45 6.90 -18.78
N GLU A 60 4.36 6.69 -19.53
CA GLU A 60 3.22 7.60 -19.59
C GLU A 60 2.33 7.42 -18.35
N VAL A 61 2.13 6.17 -17.95
CA VAL A 61 1.36 5.80 -16.76
C VAL A 61 1.94 6.42 -15.50
N GLU A 62 3.25 6.35 -15.29
CA GLU A 62 3.88 6.94 -14.11
C GLU A 62 3.67 8.47 -14.04
N LYS A 63 3.86 9.17 -15.17
CA LYS A 63 3.57 10.62 -15.25
C LYS A 63 2.11 10.92 -14.96
N LEU A 64 1.20 10.09 -15.47
CA LEU A 64 -0.23 10.24 -15.25
C LEU A 64 -0.58 10.04 -13.77
N VAL A 65 -0.07 8.99 -13.14
CA VAL A 65 -0.25 8.74 -11.70
C VAL A 65 0.25 9.93 -10.89
N HIS A 66 1.47 10.40 -11.15
CA HIS A 66 2.04 11.55 -10.43
C HIS A 66 1.16 12.78 -10.56
N LYS A 67 0.69 13.09 -11.77
CA LYS A 67 -0.18 14.24 -12.02
C LYS A 67 -1.55 14.09 -11.35
N THR A 68 -2.12 12.89 -11.33
CA THR A 68 -3.40 12.60 -10.67
C THR A 68 -3.28 12.77 -9.17
N ILE A 69 -2.22 12.24 -8.55
CA ILE A 69 -1.99 12.38 -7.11
C ILE A 69 -1.68 13.83 -6.74
N ASP A 70 -0.85 14.53 -7.53
CA ASP A 70 -0.54 15.94 -7.31
C ASP A 70 -1.81 16.80 -7.29
N ARG A 71 -2.74 16.56 -8.23
CA ARG A 71 -4.02 17.28 -8.27
C ARG A 71 -4.94 16.94 -7.10
N LEU A 72 -4.93 15.70 -6.64
CA LEU A 72 -5.81 15.24 -5.57
C LEU A 72 -5.34 15.67 -4.18
N THR A 73 -4.03 15.79 -3.99
CA THR A 73 -3.48 15.95 -2.65
C THR A 73 -3.02 17.37 -2.34
N ASP A 74 -2.67 18.23 -3.31
CA ASP A 74 -2.14 19.61 -3.13
C ASP A 74 -0.98 19.76 -2.10
N LEU A 75 -0.55 18.64 -1.51
CA LEU A 75 0.36 18.50 -0.37
C LEU A 75 1.66 17.88 -0.85
N ARG A 76 2.09 18.26 -2.06
CA ARG A 76 3.37 17.79 -2.58
C ARG A 76 4.49 18.39 -1.75
N ILE A 77 5.15 17.54 -0.97
CA ILE A 77 6.26 17.93 -0.09
C ILE A 77 7.38 18.61 -0.90
N ARG A 78 7.68 18.09 -2.11
CA ARG A 78 8.59 18.72 -3.10
C ARG A 78 8.27 18.33 -4.55
N GLN A 79 8.20 19.33 -5.44
CA GLN A 79 7.83 19.19 -6.87
C GLN A 79 8.79 18.38 -7.77
N ASN A 80 9.95 17.98 -7.24
CA ASN A 80 10.94 17.19 -7.99
C ASN A 80 11.18 15.79 -7.39
N ARG A 81 10.28 15.32 -6.52
CA ARG A 81 10.42 14.00 -5.87
C ARG A 81 9.24 13.09 -6.17
N GLU A 82 9.55 11.80 -6.19
CA GLU A 82 8.65 10.65 -6.37
C GLU A 82 7.99 10.21 -5.05
N PHE A 83 7.91 11.09 -4.06
CA PHE A 83 7.32 10.81 -2.75
C PHE A 83 6.04 11.63 -2.58
N PHE A 84 4.97 10.96 -2.18
CA PHE A 84 3.63 11.52 -2.11
C PHE A 84 3.06 11.30 -0.70
N ASN A 85 2.36 12.31 -0.18
CA ASN A 85 1.54 12.17 1.02
C ASN A 85 0.15 11.69 0.60
N VAL A 86 0.02 10.38 0.44
CA VAL A 86 -1.21 9.68 0.08
C VAL A 86 -1.16 8.28 0.66
N ALA A 87 -2.28 7.81 1.20
CA ALA A 87 -2.37 6.45 1.72
C ALA A 87 -2.09 5.43 0.59
N PRO A 88 -1.36 4.32 0.87
CA PRO A 88 -1.02 3.31 -0.14
C PRO A 88 -2.22 2.76 -0.90
N GLN A 89 -3.36 2.61 -0.20
CA GLN A 89 -4.60 2.17 -0.82
C GLN A 89 -5.16 3.16 -1.85
N ILE A 90 -5.11 4.46 -1.56
CA ILE A 90 -5.58 5.47 -2.53
C ILE A 90 -4.70 5.44 -3.79
N ALA A 91 -3.38 5.27 -3.63
CA ALA A 91 -2.47 5.12 -4.76
C ALA A 91 -2.77 3.84 -5.58
N LEU A 92 -3.16 2.74 -4.92
CA LEU A 92 -3.60 1.51 -5.58
C LEU A 92 -4.91 1.68 -6.33
N ASP A 93 -5.89 2.38 -5.77
CA ASP A 93 -7.15 2.68 -6.45
C ASP A 93 -6.88 3.47 -7.74
N ILE A 94 -5.98 4.47 -7.69
CA ILE A 94 -5.53 5.21 -8.88
C ILE A 94 -4.87 4.28 -9.90
N PHE A 95 -4.05 3.32 -9.47
CA PHE A 95 -3.47 2.31 -10.35
C PHE A 95 -4.55 1.48 -11.04
N LYS A 96 -5.57 1.04 -10.30
CA LYS A 96 -6.70 0.25 -10.82
C LYS A 96 -7.52 1.05 -11.83
N ASP A 97 -7.79 2.32 -11.54
CA ASP A 97 -8.54 3.20 -12.44
C ASP A 97 -7.78 3.45 -13.75
N ILE A 98 -6.47 3.72 -13.67
CA ILE A 98 -5.63 3.89 -14.87
C ILE A 98 -5.52 2.57 -15.64
N ALA A 99 -5.40 1.44 -14.95
CA ALA A 99 -5.32 0.13 -15.60
C ALA A 99 -6.59 -0.21 -16.39
N GLN A 100 -7.77 0.25 -15.96
CA GLN A 100 -9.00 0.09 -16.75
C GLN A 100 -8.96 0.82 -18.10
N THR A 101 -8.14 1.87 -18.22
CA THR A 101 -8.00 2.64 -19.47
C THR A 101 -6.91 2.10 -20.41
N ILE A 102 -6.18 1.06 -19.98
CA ILE A 102 -5.00 0.56 -20.68
C ILE A 102 -5.14 -0.96 -20.86
N ASP A 103 -5.30 -1.38 -22.12
CA ASP A 103 -5.60 -2.78 -22.46
C ASP A 103 -4.52 -3.78 -21.99
N ASP A 104 -3.27 -3.34 -21.90
CA ASP A 104 -2.12 -4.20 -21.53
C ASP A 104 -1.69 -4.06 -20.07
N ALA A 105 -2.45 -3.31 -19.26
CA ALA A 105 -2.10 -3.05 -17.86
C ALA A 105 -2.46 -4.23 -16.96
N VAL A 106 -1.47 -4.74 -16.22
CA VAL A 106 -1.67 -5.78 -15.19
C VAL A 106 -1.23 -5.25 -13.84
N VAL A 107 -2.19 -5.07 -12.93
CA VAL A 107 -1.91 -4.66 -11.54
C VAL A 107 -1.73 -5.90 -10.68
N THR A 108 -0.71 -5.89 -9.81
CA THR A 108 -0.39 -6.94 -8.86
C THR A 108 -0.18 -6.32 -7.49
N GLU A 109 -0.91 -6.80 -6.50
CA GLU A 109 -0.75 -6.40 -5.09
C GLU A 109 0.25 -7.33 -4.40
N TYR A 110 0.93 -6.82 -3.39
CA TYR A 110 1.96 -7.56 -2.64
C TYR A 110 1.65 -7.53 -1.14
N GLU A 111 2.02 -8.60 -0.46
CA GLU A 111 2.03 -8.72 1.01
C GLU A 111 3.32 -9.44 1.39
N ASP A 112 4.07 -8.90 2.34
CA ASP A 112 5.41 -9.39 2.70
C ASP A 112 6.35 -9.54 1.48
N ASN A 113 6.32 -8.57 0.56
CA ASN A 113 7.08 -8.58 -0.71
C ASN A 113 6.80 -9.79 -1.62
N LYS A 114 5.71 -10.53 -1.39
CA LYS A 114 5.27 -11.62 -2.25
C LYS A 114 4.02 -11.18 -3.01
N PRO A 115 3.93 -11.47 -4.31
CA PRO A 115 2.72 -11.16 -5.07
C PRO A 115 1.56 -11.93 -4.45
N LYS A 116 0.48 -11.23 -4.12
CA LYS A 116 -0.79 -11.86 -3.77
C LYS A 116 -1.29 -12.57 -5.03
N VAL A 117 -1.06 -13.87 -5.10
CA VAL A 117 -1.52 -14.69 -6.22
C VAL A 117 -3.03 -14.82 -6.11
N SER A 118 -3.78 -13.90 -6.70
CA SER A 118 -5.11 -14.23 -7.19
C SER A 118 -4.91 -15.08 -8.44
N ASN A 119 -4.93 -16.41 -8.27
CA ASN A 119 -5.06 -17.34 -9.39
C ASN A 119 -6.37 -17.00 -10.14
N GLU A 120 -6.26 -16.20 -11.21
CA GLU A 120 -6.96 -16.33 -12.50
C GLU A 120 -6.81 -15.04 -13.34
N PRO A 121 -6.67 -15.16 -14.67
CA PRO A 121 -6.76 -14.02 -15.58
C PRO A 121 -8.22 -13.60 -15.68
N LYS A 122 -8.64 -12.59 -14.92
CA LYS A 122 -10.02 -12.10 -14.98
C LYS A 122 -10.18 -10.98 -16.00
N VAL A 123 -10.51 -11.44 -17.21
CA VAL A 123 -11.45 -10.80 -18.12
C VAL A 123 -12.61 -10.17 -17.33
N GLN A 124 -12.91 -8.91 -17.66
CA GLN A 124 -14.08 -8.11 -17.30
C GLN A 124 -15.24 -8.89 -16.66
N LYS A 125 -15.55 -8.65 -15.37
CA LYS A 125 -16.92 -8.72 -14.81
C LYS A 125 -17.07 -7.82 -13.58
N ASP A 126 -18.04 -6.92 -13.70
CA ASP A 126 -19.00 -6.44 -12.71
C ASP A 126 -18.57 -6.22 -11.25
N VAL A 127 -18.59 -4.93 -10.88
CA VAL A 127 -19.06 -4.35 -9.60
C VAL A 127 -19.05 -5.27 -8.38
N GLU A 128 -17.94 -5.28 -7.63
CA GLU A 128 -17.97 -5.58 -6.20
C GLU A 128 -17.44 -4.38 -5.42
N LYS A 129 -18.37 -3.71 -4.72
CA LYS A 129 -18.08 -2.72 -3.68
C LYS A 129 -17.27 -3.42 -2.60
N THR A 130 -15.94 -3.32 -2.63
CA THR A 130 -15.10 -3.97 -1.63
C THR A 130 -15.26 -3.24 -0.29
N HIS A 131 -15.88 -3.97 0.63
CA HIS A 131 -16.15 -3.56 2.00
C HIS A 131 -14.88 -3.04 2.69
N LYS A 132 -14.92 -1.79 3.18
CA LYS A 132 -13.95 -1.31 4.19
C LYS A 132 -13.87 -2.36 5.29
N ARG A 133 -12.67 -2.93 5.54
CA ARG A 133 -12.49 -3.86 6.66
C ARG A 133 -13.03 -3.20 7.93
N PRO A 134 -13.95 -3.86 8.66
CA PRO A 134 -14.54 -3.27 9.85
C PRO A 134 -13.42 -2.94 10.85
N ARG A 135 -13.60 -1.86 11.62
CA ARG A 135 -12.66 -1.50 12.68
C ARG A 135 -12.47 -2.72 13.58
N PHE A 136 -11.23 -3.02 13.94
CA PHE A 136 -10.90 -4.13 14.84
C PHE A 136 -11.76 -4.06 16.10
N LYS A 137 -12.34 -5.20 16.48
CA LYS A 137 -13.10 -5.36 17.71
C LYS A 137 -12.54 -6.51 18.54
N PHE A 138 -12.43 -6.35 19.85
CA PHE A 138 -11.94 -7.41 20.76
C PHE A 138 -12.82 -8.66 20.69
N SER A 139 -14.12 -8.49 20.47
CA SER A 139 -15.08 -9.55 20.21
C SER A 139 -14.75 -10.41 18.98
N MET A 140 -14.08 -9.87 17.95
CA MET A 140 -13.70 -10.63 16.75
C MET A 140 -12.67 -11.73 17.05
N VAL A 141 -11.89 -11.55 18.12
CA VAL A 141 -10.85 -12.49 18.55
C VAL A 141 -11.21 -13.17 19.88
N GLY A 142 -12.48 -13.06 20.31
CA GLY A 142 -13.01 -13.73 21.49
C GLY A 142 -12.60 -13.11 22.83
N ILE A 143 -12.02 -11.91 22.82
CA ILE A 143 -11.61 -11.19 24.05
C ILE A 143 -12.81 -10.44 24.62
N LYS A 144 -13.07 -10.62 25.92
CA LYS A 144 -14.20 -9.99 26.62
C LYS A 144 -13.81 -8.67 27.27
N ILE A 145 -14.78 -7.77 27.42
CA ILE A 145 -14.60 -6.53 28.19
C ILE A 145 -14.24 -6.91 29.64
N GLY A 146 -13.20 -6.26 30.18
CA GLY A 146 -12.62 -6.54 31.49
C GLY A 146 -11.46 -7.53 31.49
N GLU A 147 -11.17 -8.18 30.36
CA GLU A 147 -10.02 -9.08 30.22
C GLU A 147 -8.70 -8.30 30.14
N ILE A 148 -7.61 -8.90 30.63
CA ILE A 148 -6.27 -8.29 30.58
C ILE A 148 -5.56 -8.83 29.34
N VAL A 149 -5.03 -7.92 28.52
CA VAL A 149 -4.24 -8.26 27.33
C VAL A 149 -2.84 -7.68 27.46
N THR A 150 -1.85 -8.44 27.01
CA THR A 150 -0.44 -8.04 27.06
C THR A 150 0.00 -7.53 25.71
N PHE A 151 0.53 -6.31 25.67
CA PHE A 151 1.21 -5.78 24.49
C PHE A 151 2.62 -6.38 24.40
N ILE A 152 2.76 -7.44 23.60
CA ILE A 152 3.98 -8.25 23.47
C ILE A 152 5.28 -7.42 23.33
N PRO A 153 5.34 -6.34 22.53
CA PRO A 153 6.58 -5.59 22.34
C PRO A 153 7.13 -4.90 23.60
N THR A 154 6.26 -4.54 24.55
CA THR A 154 6.67 -3.83 25.78
C THR A 154 6.37 -4.62 27.05
N GLY A 155 5.65 -5.74 26.95
CA GLY A 155 5.14 -6.48 28.10
C GLY A 155 4.09 -5.74 28.91
N ILE A 156 3.55 -4.63 28.41
CA ILE A 156 2.55 -3.83 29.14
C ILE A 156 1.22 -4.59 29.15
N GLU A 157 0.67 -4.76 30.33
CA GLU A 157 -0.68 -5.29 30.52
C GLU A 157 -1.69 -4.15 30.56
N VAL A 158 -2.75 -4.29 29.77
CA VAL A 158 -3.87 -3.34 29.72
C VAL A 158 -5.19 -4.07 29.87
N ARG A 159 -6.19 -3.41 30.44
CA ARG A 159 -7.53 -3.97 30.61
C ARG A 159 -8.41 -3.58 29.44
N VAL A 160 -9.17 -4.48 28.85
CA VAL A 160 -10.14 -4.14 27.80
C VAL A 160 -11.30 -3.35 28.42
N ALA A 161 -11.48 -2.10 27.99
CA ALA A 161 -12.48 -1.17 28.53
C ALA A 161 -13.77 -1.14 27.69
N SER A 162 -13.63 -1.31 26.37
CA SER A 162 -14.75 -1.50 25.43
C SER A 162 -14.31 -2.45 24.32
N ASP A 163 -15.24 -2.75 23.41
CA ASP A 163 -14.97 -3.60 22.25
C ASP A 163 -13.94 -2.99 21.27
N ASP A 164 -13.46 -1.77 21.49
CA ASP A 164 -12.43 -1.09 20.70
C ASP A 164 -11.53 -0.14 21.52
N THR A 165 -11.47 -0.28 22.84
CA THR A 165 -10.61 0.54 23.70
C THR A 165 -10.03 -0.27 24.86
N VAL A 166 -8.88 0.17 25.36
CA VAL A 166 -8.19 -0.41 26.51
C VAL A 166 -7.98 0.66 27.58
N GLU A 167 -7.92 0.23 28.83
CA GLU A 167 -7.61 1.05 29.98
C GLU A 167 -6.22 0.69 30.50
N TYR A 168 -5.41 1.73 30.69
CA TYR A 168 -4.09 1.64 31.27
C TYR A 168 -3.88 2.82 32.22
N GLN A 169 -3.45 2.57 33.46
CA GLN A 169 -3.22 3.60 34.47
C GLN A 169 -4.42 4.58 34.66
N ASN A 170 -5.64 4.05 34.75
CA ASN A 170 -6.90 4.80 34.86
C ASN A 170 -7.16 5.78 33.70
N ARG A 171 -6.56 5.54 32.52
CA ARG A 171 -6.82 6.29 31.29
C ARG A 171 -7.25 5.33 30.19
N ILE A 172 -8.21 5.78 29.37
CA ILE A 172 -8.74 5.01 28.23
C ILE A 172 -7.97 5.39 26.97
N TYR A 173 -7.50 4.38 26.25
CA TYR A 173 -6.76 4.47 25.00
C TYR A 173 -7.54 3.74 23.90
N LYS A 174 -7.49 4.28 22.70
CA LYS A 174 -8.16 3.77 21.51
C LYS A 174 -7.14 3.30 20.48
#